data_AF-A0A3Q9A9T2-F1
#
_entry.id   AF-A0A3Q9A9T2-F1
#
_cell.length_a   1.000
_cell.length_b   1.000
_cell.length_c   1.000
_cell.angle_alpha   90.00
_cell.angle_beta   90.00
_cell.angle_gamma   90.00
#
_symmetry.space_group_name_H-M   'P 1'
#
loop_
_entity.id
_entity.type
_entity.pdbx_description
1 polymer ?
#
loop_
_entity_poly.entity_id
_entity_poly.type
_entity_poly.pdbx_seq_one_letter_code
_entity_poly.pdbx_strand_id
1 'polypeptide(L)'
;MASHSQQADLETSMHSSEWLKFWRKRRPDDVSPHIMLANLSGDANKRLVALRSAMRAFPGVARIGDGSWRLGRETELPIRLHAIRAIFVTWSEFVFVGVRSDARREAFDALAVPLAKLDEGLPDFYNRNIISSDYAVASWQDATEAARRGVSLVEAIDALAFRDLPFDQGRSYRDFLDTLSIYGPTGRDDMARWRAAQRAAIGADCALLQEQEMTQAELALAPLWPDPASAALETNLTMSLSAHNMRDLGTHVEKWLRERKDGSLVLNMGVEQAQERVVRIANLSPSFWGIRPAADTLYALDYCLHGDLGNPNWGSETQRRP
;
A
#
# COMPACT_ATOMS: atom_id res chain seq x y z
N MET A 1 3.38 11.20 -53.38
CA MET A 1 2.24 10.47 -52.78
C MET A 1 2.80 9.44 -51.82
N ALA A 2 2.24 9.43 -50.61
CA ALA A 2 2.52 8.56 -49.46
C ALA A 2 3.92 8.70 -48.79
N SER A 3 4.08 8.63 -47.47
CA SER A 3 3.18 8.84 -46.33
C SER A 3 4.00 8.69 -45.04
N HIS A 4 3.64 9.47 -44.02
CA HIS A 4 3.61 9.10 -42.59
C HIS A 4 4.89 8.90 -41.77
N SER A 5 5.13 9.90 -40.91
CA SER A 5 5.27 9.77 -39.44
C SER A 5 5.94 8.51 -38.88
N GLN A 6 7.22 8.61 -38.61
CA GLN A 6 7.93 7.77 -37.62
C GLN A 6 8.27 8.62 -36.39
N GLN A 7 7.23 9.14 -35.73
CA GLN A 7 7.33 9.88 -34.47
C GLN A 7 6.41 9.26 -33.40
N ALA A 8 6.17 7.95 -33.49
CA ALA A 8 5.21 7.21 -32.67
C ALA A 8 5.70 5.80 -32.28
N ASP A 9 7.01 5.59 -32.06
CA ASP A 9 7.58 4.31 -31.58
C ASP A 9 8.57 4.55 -30.41
N LEU A 10 8.11 5.21 -29.35
CA LEU A 10 8.80 5.24 -28.04
C LEU A 10 8.17 4.30 -27.01
N GLU A 11 7.27 3.42 -27.46
CA GLU A 11 6.81 2.24 -26.72
C GLU A 11 7.68 1.02 -27.07
N THR A 12 8.84 0.85 -26.42
CA THR A 12 9.49 -0.47 -26.28
C THR A 12 10.58 -0.39 -25.19
N SER A 13 10.23 -0.72 -23.96
CA SER A 13 10.42 -2.07 -23.39
C SER A 13 11.91 -2.42 -23.20
N MET A 14 12.44 -2.05 -22.03
CA MET A 14 13.54 -2.82 -21.46
C MET A 14 12.99 -4.21 -21.11
N HIS A 15 13.48 -5.24 -21.81
CA HIS A 15 12.96 -6.60 -21.69
C HIS A 15 13.09 -7.13 -20.25
N SER A 16 12.07 -7.85 -19.77
CA SER A 16 12.04 -8.56 -18.47
C SER A 16 13.29 -9.44 -18.20
N SER A 17 14.04 -9.83 -19.24
CA SER A 17 15.28 -10.60 -19.11
C SER A 17 16.52 -9.77 -18.75
N GLU A 18 16.54 -8.46 -19.02
CA GLU A 18 17.60 -7.54 -18.59
C GLU A 18 17.41 -7.11 -17.14
N TRP A 19 16.15 -6.89 -16.77
CA TRP A 19 15.69 -6.75 -15.38
C TRP A 19 16.24 -7.85 -14.47
N LEU A 20 16.10 -9.12 -14.86
CA LEU A 20 16.60 -10.27 -14.08
C LEU A 20 18.13 -10.36 -14.02
N LYS A 21 18.87 -9.81 -15.00
CA LYS A 21 20.34 -9.82 -15.03
C LYS A 21 20.93 -8.80 -14.05
N PHE A 22 20.29 -7.65 -13.90
CA PHE A 22 20.63 -6.64 -12.89
C PHE A 22 20.53 -7.23 -11.47
N TRP A 23 19.45 -7.97 -11.19
CA TRP A 23 19.19 -8.59 -9.87
C TRP A 23 20.15 -9.69 -9.46
N ARG A 24 20.67 -10.49 -10.41
CA ARG A 24 21.60 -11.59 -10.09
C ARG A 24 22.93 -11.14 -9.46
N LYS A 25 23.28 -9.85 -9.50
CA LYS A 25 24.58 -9.34 -9.03
C LYS A 25 24.60 -8.89 -7.56
N ARG A 26 23.47 -8.76 -6.85
CA ARG A 26 23.43 -8.31 -5.44
C ARG A 26 22.65 -9.28 -4.56
N ARG A 27 23.22 -9.69 -3.42
CA ARG A 27 22.53 -10.56 -2.43
C ARG A 27 21.55 -9.72 -1.58
N PRO A 28 20.30 -10.17 -1.41
CA PRO A 28 19.29 -9.46 -0.59
C PRO A 28 19.61 -9.37 0.92
N ASP A 29 20.46 -10.25 1.45
CA ASP A 29 20.60 -10.47 2.89
C ASP A 29 21.66 -9.59 3.57
N ASP A 30 22.50 -8.86 2.82
CA ASP A 30 23.71 -8.22 3.38
C ASP A 30 23.54 -6.75 3.80
N VAL A 31 22.37 -6.12 3.58
CA VAL A 31 22.18 -4.68 3.88
C VAL A 31 20.77 -4.37 4.42
N SER A 32 20.70 -3.58 5.50
CA SER A 32 19.46 -3.17 6.14
C SER A 32 18.64 -2.20 5.26
N PRO A 33 17.30 -2.37 5.12
CA PRO A 33 16.43 -1.42 4.41
C PRO A 33 16.55 0.02 4.90
N HIS A 34 16.81 0.22 6.20
CA HIS A 34 17.05 1.55 6.78
C HIS A 34 18.27 2.21 6.14
N ILE A 35 19.36 1.45 5.99
CA ILE A 35 20.61 1.93 5.40
C ILE A 35 20.43 2.17 3.91
N MET A 36 19.74 1.27 3.20
CA MET A 36 19.47 1.41 1.77
C MET A 36 18.70 2.71 1.49
N LEU A 37 17.62 2.96 2.23
CA LEU A 37 16.80 4.15 2.06
C LEU A 37 17.55 5.43 2.47
N ALA A 38 18.31 5.39 3.57
CA ALA A 38 19.09 6.52 4.04
C ALA A 38 20.15 6.97 3.01
N ASN A 39 20.80 6.01 2.35
CA ASN A 39 21.84 6.24 1.35
C ASN A 39 21.32 6.66 -0.03
N LEU A 40 20.01 6.60 -0.25
CA LEU A 40 19.41 7.03 -1.50
C LEU A 40 19.41 8.57 -1.56
N SER A 41 19.91 9.16 -2.64
CA SER A 41 19.93 10.61 -2.80
C SER A 41 18.55 11.15 -3.19
N GLY A 42 18.14 12.25 -2.56
CA GLY A 42 16.93 12.99 -2.89
C GLY A 42 15.66 12.46 -2.21
N ASP A 43 14.88 13.38 -1.66
CA ASP A 43 13.68 13.06 -0.89
C ASP A 43 12.61 12.35 -1.72
N ALA A 44 12.49 12.72 -3.01
CA ALA A 44 11.53 12.09 -3.92
C ALA A 44 11.88 10.61 -4.19
N ASN A 45 13.17 10.27 -4.31
CA ASN A 45 13.60 8.88 -4.47
C ASN A 45 13.31 8.06 -3.21
N LYS A 46 13.62 8.59 -2.02
CA LYS A 46 13.31 7.95 -0.73
C LYS A 46 11.81 7.71 -0.59
N ARG A 47 11.01 8.74 -0.91
CA ARG A 47 9.55 8.67 -0.86
C ARG A 47 9.00 7.60 -1.80
N LEU A 48 9.53 7.48 -3.02
CA LEU A 48 9.11 6.47 -3.97
C LEU A 48 9.41 5.03 -3.50
N VAL A 49 10.59 4.79 -2.93
CA VAL A 49 10.94 3.48 -2.37
C VAL A 49 10.05 3.12 -1.18
N ALA A 50 9.80 4.08 -0.27
CA ALA A 50 8.89 3.88 0.84
C ALA A 50 7.46 3.61 0.36
N LEU A 51 6.98 4.35 -0.64
CA LEU A 51 5.67 4.16 -1.27
C LEU A 51 5.53 2.77 -1.88
N ARG A 52 6.50 2.34 -2.69
CA ARG A 52 6.46 1.01 -3.33
C ARG A 52 6.52 -0.11 -2.30
N SER A 53 7.25 0.09 -1.20
CA SER A 53 7.25 -0.83 -0.05
C SER A 53 5.88 -0.91 0.62
N ALA A 54 5.22 0.24 0.84
CA ALA A 54 3.86 0.29 1.34
C ALA A 54 2.88 -0.42 0.39
N MET A 55 2.94 -0.17 -0.92
CA MET A 55 2.08 -0.83 -1.91
C MET A 55 2.26 -2.35 -1.94
N ARG A 56 3.48 -2.87 -1.74
CA ARG A 56 3.76 -4.31 -1.64
C ARG A 56 3.20 -4.93 -0.35
N ALA A 57 3.40 -4.25 0.77
CA ALA A 57 3.12 -4.83 2.08
C ALA A 57 1.68 -4.61 2.54
N PHE A 58 1.06 -3.48 2.20
CA PHE A 58 -0.28 -3.11 2.67
C PHE A 58 -1.36 -4.18 2.42
N PRO A 59 -1.41 -4.88 1.26
CA PRO A 59 -2.36 -5.99 1.05
C PRO A 59 -2.20 -7.15 2.05
N GLY A 60 -0.97 -7.38 2.53
CA GLY A 60 -0.64 -8.42 3.51
C GLY A 60 -0.79 -7.96 4.96
N VAL A 61 -0.44 -6.70 5.25
CA VAL A 61 -0.60 -6.06 6.57
C VAL A 61 -2.04 -6.11 6.99
N ALA A 62 -2.90 -5.75 6.07
CA ALA A 62 -4.26 -5.48 6.40
C ALA A 62 -4.94 -6.85 6.52
N ARG A 63 -5.09 -7.37 7.75
CA ARG A 63 -6.18 -8.30 8.06
C ARG A 63 -7.47 -7.52 7.90
N ILE A 64 -7.89 -7.30 6.65
CA ILE A 64 -8.97 -6.37 6.32
C ILE A 64 -10.33 -6.89 6.80
N GLY A 65 -10.39 -8.15 7.23
CA GLY A 65 -11.54 -8.74 7.89
C GLY A 65 -12.05 -7.93 9.08
N ASP A 66 -13.37 -7.92 9.23
CA ASP A 66 -13.99 -7.95 10.55
C ASP A 66 -13.30 -9.09 11.31
N GLY A 67 -12.40 -8.78 12.26
CA GLY A 67 -12.13 -9.73 13.33
C GLY A 67 -13.49 -10.25 13.84
N SER A 68 -13.56 -11.50 14.28
CA SER A 68 -14.81 -12.23 14.59
C SER A 68 -15.80 -11.49 15.53
N TRP A 69 -15.38 -10.37 16.11
CA TRP A 69 -16.09 -9.55 17.08
C TRP A 69 -16.56 -8.17 16.58
N ARG A 70 -16.40 -7.81 15.29
CA ARG A 70 -16.83 -6.53 14.67
C ARG A 70 -16.24 -5.23 15.28
N LEU A 71 -15.39 -5.34 16.31
CA LEU A 71 -14.74 -4.22 16.98
C LEU A 71 -13.79 -3.42 16.07
N GLY A 72 -13.20 -4.04 15.04
CA GLY A 72 -12.28 -3.39 14.10
C GLY A 72 -12.94 -2.35 13.18
N ARG A 73 -14.28 -2.30 13.07
CA ARG A 73 -14.96 -1.37 12.15
C ARG A 73 -14.89 0.09 12.58
N GLU A 74 -14.84 0.37 13.87
CA GLU A 74 -14.90 1.75 14.38
C GLU A 74 -13.52 2.40 14.49
N THR A 75 -12.47 1.62 14.73
CA THR A 75 -11.10 2.11 14.96
C THR A 75 -10.15 1.81 13.80
N GLU A 76 -10.14 0.59 13.28
CA GLU A 76 -9.14 0.15 12.29
C GLU A 76 -9.55 0.50 10.85
N LEU A 77 -10.84 0.42 10.51
CA LEU A 77 -11.32 0.72 9.16
C LEU A 77 -11.04 2.17 8.70
N PRO A 78 -11.23 3.21 9.54
CA PRO A 78 -10.80 4.56 9.20
C PRO A 78 -9.30 4.68 8.94
N ILE A 79 -8.47 4.00 9.75
CA ILE A 79 -7.01 3.98 9.55
C ILE A 79 -6.67 3.39 8.18
N ARG A 80 -7.30 2.27 7.82
CA ARG A 80 -7.09 1.60 6.53
C ARG A 80 -7.49 2.48 5.35
N LEU A 81 -8.66 3.11 5.43
CA LEU A 81 -9.15 4.05 4.41
C LEU A 81 -8.15 5.20 4.19
N HIS A 82 -7.69 5.84 5.27
CA HIS A 82 -6.77 6.97 5.17
C HIS A 82 -5.36 6.53 4.73
N ALA A 83 -4.92 5.32 5.10
CA ALA A 83 -3.67 4.75 4.61
C ALA A 83 -3.73 4.46 3.10
N ILE A 84 -4.82 3.88 2.60
CA ILE A 84 -5.05 3.67 1.15
C ILE A 84 -5.06 5.01 0.43
N ARG A 85 -5.74 6.01 0.97
CA ARG A 85 -5.74 7.37 0.41
C ARG A 85 -4.31 7.92 0.31
N ALA A 86 -3.52 7.82 1.37
CA ALA A 86 -2.14 8.31 1.39
C ALA A 86 -1.26 7.60 0.35
N ILE A 87 -1.37 6.28 0.24
CA ILE A 87 -0.67 5.48 -0.78
C ILE A 87 -1.11 5.90 -2.19
N PHE A 88 -2.43 5.94 -2.43
CA PHE A 88 -3.00 6.28 -3.73
C PHE A 88 -2.60 7.68 -4.19
N VAL A 89 -2.74 8.69 -3.32
CA VAL A 89 -2.41 10.09 -3.66
C VAL A 89 -0.91 10.24 -3.91
N THR A 90 -0.06 9.64 -3.06
CA THR A 90 1.39 9.73 -3.26
C THR A 90 1.81 9.04 -4.56
N TRP A 91 1.25 7.88 -4.87
CA TRP A 91 1.50 7.20 -6.14
C TRP A 91 1.05 8.06 -7.33
N SER A 92 -0.14 8.65 -7.24
CA SER A 92 -0.69 9.51 -8.29
C SER A 92 0.20 10.74 -8.54
N GLU A 93 0.79 11.32 -7.50
CA GLU A 93 1.70 12.48 -7.59
C GLU A 93 2.97 12.17 -8.40
N PHE A 94 3.49 10.93 -8.32
CA PHE A 94 4.65 10.51 -9.11
C PHE A 94 4.32 10.27 -10.58
N VAL A 95 3.08 9.86 -10.89
CA VAL A 95 2.69 9.37 -12.21
C VAL A 95 2.00 10.45 -13.05
N PHE A 96 1.15 11.28 -12.44
CA PHE A 96 0.25 12.16 -13.17
C PHE A 96 0.41 13.63 -12.77
N VAL A 97 0.58 14.47 -13.79
CA VAL A 97 0.47 15.92 -13.64
C VAL A 97 -0.99 16.30 -13.36
N GLY A 98 -1.20 17.21 -12.41
CA GLY A 98 -2.53 17.73 -12.04
C GLY A 98 -3.03 17.29 -10.66
N VAL A 99 -2.32 16.38 -9.99
CA VAL A 99 -2.52 16.16 -8.55
C VAL A 99 -2.15 17.44 -7.79
N ARG A 100 -3.04 17.88 -6.90
CA ARG A 100 -2.81 19.08 -6.09
C ARG A 100 -1.59 18.89 -5.19
N SER A 101 -0.79 19.95 -5.04
CA SER A 101 0.43 19.92 -4.23
C SER A 101 0.21 19.66 -2.74
N ASP A 102 -1.00 19.91 -2.23
CA ASP A 102 -1.37 19.70 -0.83
C ASP A 102 -2.11 18.38 -0.58
N ALA A 103 -2.54 17.65 -1.63
CA ALA A 103 -3.35 16.45 -1.50
C ALA A 103 -2.63 15.36 -0.69
N ARG A 104 -1.31 15.20 -0.89
CA ARG A 104 -0.50 14.28 -0.10
C ARG A 104 -0.55 14.66 1.36
N ARG A 105 -0.17 15.89 1.72
CA ARG A 105 -0.19 16.35 3.12
C ARG A 105 -1.56 16.13 3.77
N GLU A 106 -2.64 16.50 3.10
CA GLU A 106 -4.01 16.27 3.61
C GLU A 106 -4.34 14.79 3.83
N ALA A 107 -3.84 13.89 2.98
CA ALA A 107 -4.05 12.46 3.14
C ALA A 107 -3.31 11.90 4.38
N PHE A 108 -2.13 12.45 4.67
CA PHE A 108 -1.33 12.08 5.84
C PHE A 108 -1.89 12.68 7.13
N ASP A 109 -2.25 13.97 7.14
CA ASP A 109 -2.83 14.64 8.31
C ASP A 109 -4.12 13.95 8.78
N ALA A 110 -4.89 13.39 7.84
CA ALA A 110 -6.12 12.65 8.15
C ALA A 110 -5.89 11.34 8.92
N LEU A 111 -4.67 10.79 8.96
CA LEU A 111 -4.34 9.62 9.77
C LEU A 111 -4.21 9.94 11.26
N ALA A 112 -3.91 11.19 11.63
CA ALA A 112 -3.61 11.56 13.01
C ALA A 112 -4.77 11.26 13.98
N VAL A 113 -6.00 11.63 13.60
CA VAL A 113 -7.20 11.43 14.43
C VAL A 113 -7.53 9.95 14.67
N PRO A 114 -7.64 9.08 13.64
CA PRO A 114 -7.95 7.67 13.90
C PRO A 114 -6.81 6.94 14.61
N LEU A 115 -5.55 7.38 14.44
CA LEU A 115 -4.41 6.84 15.21
C LEU A 115 -4.46 7.21 16.69
N ALA A 116 -4.77 8.47 17.00
CA ALA A 116 -4.94 8.91 18.39
C ALA A 116 -6.06 8.11 19.08
N LYS A 117 -7.19 7.91 18.40
CA LYS A 117 -8.29 7.06 18.92
C LYS A 117 -7.86 5.62 19.17
N LEU A 118 -7.05 5.05 18.28
CA LEU A 118 -6.51 3.70 18.48
C LEU A 118 -5.58 3.67 19.71
N ASP A 119 -4.69 4.65 19.86
CA ASP A 119 -3.77 4.74 21.01
C ASP A 119 -4.49 4.94 22.34
N GLU A 120 -5.51 5.81 22.39
CA GLU A 120 -6.33 6.04 23.58
C GLU A 120 -7.12 4.78 24.00
N GLY A 121 -7.56 3.96 23.04
CA GLY A 121 -8.34 2.75 23.32
C GLY A 121 -7.52 1.54 23.78
N LEU A 122 -6.20 1.53 23.54
CA LEU A 122 -5.31 0.39 23.83
C LEU A 122 -5.26 0.00 25.33
N PRO A 123 -5.07 0.93 26.29
CA PRO A 123 -4.93 0.57 27.71
C PRO A 123 -6.23 0.01 28.32
N ASP A 124 -7.38 0.55 27.90
CA ASP A 124 -8.69 0.15 28.42
C ASP A 124 -9.14 -1.22 27.91
N PHE A 125 -8.61 -1.68 26.78
CA PHE A 125 -9.03 -2.92 26.14
C PHE A 125 -8.72 -4.17 26.98
N TYR A 126 -7.49 -4.30 27.49
CA TYR A 126 -7.11 -5.44 28.33
C TYR A 126 -7.91 -5.47 29.63
N ASN A 127 -8.26 -4.29 30.15
CA ASN A 127 -9.06 -4.15 31.36
C ASN A 127 -10.54 -4.50 31.14
N ARG A 128 -11.09 -4.25 29.94
CA ARG A 128 -12.50 -4.55 29.59
C ARG A 128 -12.72 -5.99 29.13
N ASN A 129 -11.68 -6.68 28.68
CA ASN A 129 -11.77 -8.03 28.09
C ASN A 129 -11.23 -9.15 29.00
N ILE A 130 -11.13 -8.90 30.32
CA ILE A 130 -10.71 -9.88 31.35
C ILE A 130 -11.58 -11.16 31.33
N ILE A 131 -12.79 -11.11 30.76
CA ILE A 131 -13.75 -12.22 30.67
C ILE A 131 -13.81 -12.85 29.25
N SER A 132 -13.04 -12.33 28.28
CA SER A 132 -13.07 -12.84 26.89
C SER A 132 -12.12 -14.03 26.68
N SER A 133 -12.39 -14.87 25.67
CA SER A 133 -11.54 -16.00 25.28
C SER A 133 -10.14 -15.52 24.83
N ASP A 134 -9.08 -16.26 25.18
CA ASP A 134 -7.70 -16.00 24.74
C ASP A 134 -7.58 -15.83 23.22
N TYR A 135 -8.42 -16.54 22.45
CA TYR A 135 -8.52 -16.41 21.00
C TYR A 135 -9.00 -15.03 20.54
N ALA A 136 -9.94 -14.41 21.28
CA ALA A 136 -10.45 -13.08 20.98
C ALA A 136 -9.40 -12.01 21.23
N VAL A 137 -8.68 -12.11 22.36
CA VAL A 137 -7.59 -11.21 22.73
C VAL A 137 -6.45 -11.30 21.70
N ALA A 138 -6.00 -12.52 21.36
CA ALA A 138 -4.93 -12.73 20.38
C ALA A 138 -5.30 -12.21 18.98
N SER A 139 -6.53 -12.49 18.51
CA SER A 139 -6.99 -12.00 17.21
C SER A 139 -7.03 -10.47 17.12
N TRP A 140 -7.32 -9.79 18.23
CA TRP A 140 -7.36 -8.33 18.26
C TRP A 140 -5.97 -7.71 18.37
N GLN A 141 -5.08 -8.29 19.19
CA GLN A 141 -3.68 -7.88 19.27
C GLN A 141 -3.04 -7.92 17.89
N ASP A 142 -3.21 -9.04 17.18
CA ASP A 142 -2.72 -9.18 15.82
C ASP A 142 -3.30 -8.12 14.86
N ALA A 143 -4.60 -7.80 14.96
CA ALA A 143 -5.26 -6.81 14.11
C ALA A 143 -4.77 -5.38 14.39
N THR A 144 -4.56 -5.04 15.66
CA THR A 144 -4.04 -3.74 16.08
C THR A 144 -2.58 -3.57 15.70
N GLU A 145 -1.75 -4.60 15.90
CA GLU A 145 -0.35 -4.61 15.48
C GLU A 145 -0.24 -4.51 13.96
N ALA A 146 -1.08 -5.25 13.23
CA ALA A 146 -1.22 -5.09 11.79
C ALA A 146 -1.55 -3.65 11.39
N ALA A 147 -2.59 -3.04 11.97
CA ALA A 147 -2.97 -1.65 11.67
C ALA A 147 -1.81 -0.68 11.90
N ARG A 148 -1.08 -0.83 13.02
CA ARG A 148 0.11 -0.01 13.34
C ARG A 148 1.26 -0.22 12.35
N ARG A 149 1.51 -1.46 11.93
CA ARG A 149 2.52 -1.75 10.89
C ARG A 149 2.16 -1.12 9.55
N GLY A 150 0.87 -1.15 9.20
CA GLY A 150 0.37 -0.50 7.98
C GLY A 150 0.59 0.99 7.98
N VAL A 151 0.31 1.62 9.13
CA VAL A 151 0.56 3.04 9.35
C VAL A 151 2.05 3.33 9.30
N SER A 152 2.89 2.52 9.92
CA SER A 152 4.34 2.68 9.88
C SER A 152 4.90 2.73 8.46
N LEU A 153 4.35 1.90 7.55
CA LEU A 153 4.74 1.91 6.14
C LEU A 153 4.33 3.22 5.45
N VAL A 154 3.16 3.76 5.80
CA VAL A 154 2.71 5.05 5.27
C VAL A 154 3.55 6.18 5.86
N GLU A 155 3.78 6.21 7.18
CA GLU A 155 4.63 7.21 7.82
C GLU A 155 6.05 7.23 7.25
N ALA A 156 6.59 6.09 6.82
CA ALA A 156 7.90 6.03 6.16
C ALA A 156 7.96 6.84 4.86
N ILE A 157 6.83 7.04 4.18
CA ILE A 157 6.72 7.87 2.96
C ILE A 157 6.94 9.35 3.28
N ASP A 158 6.42 9.82 4.42
CA ASP A 158 6.55 11.23 4.83
C ASP A 158 7.86 11.48 5.59
N ALA A 159 8.20 10.57 6.51
CA ALA A 159 9.42 10.62 7.29
C ALA A 159 10.69 10.28 6.50
N LEU A 160 10.54 9.73 5.28
CA LEU A 160 11.62 9.28 4.41
C LEU A 160 12.56 8.26 5.07
N ALA A 161 12.03 7.50 6.01
CA ALA A 161 12.76 6.57 6.85
C ALA A 161 11.85 5.43 7.30
N PHE A 162 12.34 4.20 7.21
CA PHE A 162 11.74 3.09 7.94
C PHE A 162 12.08 3.26 9.42
N ARG A 163 11.09 3.05 10.29
CA ARG A 163 11.22 3.20 11.75
C ARG A 163 10.88 1.89 12.41
N ASP A 164 11.66 1.55 13.43
CA ASP A 164 11.31 0.46 14.34
C ASP A 164 10.11 0.88 15.18
N LEU A 165 9.17 -0.04 15.40
CA LEU A 165 7.98 0.26 16.18
C LEU A 165 8.25 0.03 17.67
N PRO A 166 7.82 0.94 18.57
CA PRO A 166 8.08 0.81 20.01
C PRO A 166 7.62 -0.53 20.61
N PHE A 167 6.51 -1.10 20.12
CA PHE A 167 5.98 -2.37 20.60
C PHE A 167 6.76 -3.61 20.10
N ASP A 168 7.72 -3.45 19.20
CA ASP A 168 8.65 -4.50 18.77
C ASP A 168 9.87 -4.64 19.69
N GLN A 169 10.07 -3.68 20.60
CA GLN A 169 11.17 -3.72 21.56
C GLN A 169 11.05 -4.96 22.46
N GLY A 170 12.09 -5.79 22.47
CA GLY A 170 12.14 -7.04 23.25
C GLY A 170 11.53 -8.27 22.58
N ARG A 171 10.92 -8.15 21.40
CA ARG A 171 10.38 -9.29 20.64
C ARG A 171 11.46 -9.96 19.77
N SER A 172 11.26 -11.25 19.45
CA SER A 172 12.10 -12.00 18.49
C SER A 172 11.84 -11.60 17.03
N TYR A 173 10.75 -10.88 16.77
CA TYR A 173 10.33 -10.37 15.47
C TYR A 173 10.35 -8.84 15.58
N ARG A 174 11.35 -8.19 14.96
CA ARG A 174 11.70 -6.78 15.17
C ARG A 174 11.55 -5.92 13.91
N ASP A 175 10.98 -6.46 12.84
CA ASP A 175 11.08 -5.83 11.53
C ASP A 175 9.77 -5.12 11.19
N PHE A 176 9.85 -3.88 10.70
CA PHE A 176 8.69 -3.16 10.16
C PHE A 176 8.05 -3.91 8.97
N LEU A 177 8.80 -4.85 8.37
CA LEU A 177 8.34 -5.80 7.34
C LEU A 177 7.54 -6.99 7.90
N ASP A 178 7.26 -7.05 9.20
CA ASP A 178 6.45 -8.10 9.85
C ASP A 178 4.96 -7.94 9.58
N THR A 179 4.62 -7.97 8.31
CA THR A 179 3.33 -7.56 7.81
C THR A 179 2.42 -8.71 7.43
N LEU A 180 2.82 -9.97 7.61
CA LEU A 180 1.92 -11.09 7.34
C LEU A 180 1.40 -11.70 8.62
N SER A 181 0.15 -12.12 8.53
CA SER A 181 -0.52 -12.89 9.55
C SER A 181 -0.36 -14.38 9.30
N ILE A 182 0.59 -14.97 9.99
CA ILE A 182 0.97 -16.37 9.84
C ILE A 182 0.53 -17.20 11.05
N TYR A 183 -0.21 -18.28 10.79
CA TYR A 183 -0.63 -19.24 11.81
C TYR A 183 -0.07 -20.63 11.50
N GLY A 184 0.28 -21.37 12.55
CA GLY A 184 0.73 -22.76 12.44
C GLY A 184 2.26 -22.93 12.28
N PRO A 185 2.73 -24.19 12.15
CA PRO A 185 4.13 -24.55 12.29
C PRO A 185 5.04 -24.00 11.17
N THR A 186 4.51 -23.70 9.99
CA THR A 186 5.27 -23.15 8.85
C THR A 186 5.40 -21.64 8.88
N GLY A 187 4.67 -20.95 9.77
CA GLY A 187 4.55 -19.51 9.72
C GLY A 187 5.89 -18.76 9.80
N ARG A 188 6.81 -19.24 10.65
CA ARG A 188 8.14 -18.61 10.81
C ARG A 188 8.94 -18.60 9.51
N ASP A 189 8.89 -19.69 8.76
CA ASP A 189 9.61 -19.82 7.49
C ASP A 189 8.98 -18.93 6.42
N ASP A 190 7.64 -18.86 6.38
CA ASP A 190 6.93 -17.97 5.47
C ASP A 190 7.20 -16.49 5.76
N MET A 191 7.28 -16.11 7.05
CA MET A 191 7.71 -14.76 7.44
C MET A 191 9.14 -14.45 7.03
N ALA A 192 10.07 -15.40 7.20
CA ALA A 192 11.46 -15.21 6.79
C ALA A 192 11.56 -15.00 5.26
N ARG A 193 10.84 -15.82 4.48
CA ARG A 193 10.77 -15.70 3.01
C ARG A 193 10.14 -14.37 2.59
N TRP A 194 9.06 -13.96 3.26
CA TRP A 194 8.41 -12.68 3.00
C TRP A 194 9.34 -11.49 3.25
N ARG A 195 10.04 -11.47 4.39
CA ARG A 195 11.03 -10.43 4.69
C ARG A 195 12.13 -10.38 3.63
N ALA A 196 12.66 -11.53 3.24
CA ALA A 196 13.70 -11.61 2.22
C ALA A 196 13.22 -11.03 0.88
N ALA A 197 12.00 -11.38 0.45
CA ALA A 197 11.41 -10.84 -0.78
C ALA A 197 11.19 -9.32 -0.72
N GLN A 198 10.69 -8.80 0.41
CA GLN A 198 10.52 -7.35 0.61
C GLN A 198 11.86 -6.61 0.59
N ARG A 199 12.89 -7.14 1.27
CA ARG A 199 14.24 -6.55 1.27
C ARG A 199 14.87 -6.56 -0.10
N ALA A 200 14.73 -7.67 -0.84
CA ALA A 200 15.17 -7.76 -2.23
C ALA A 200 14.51 -6.68 -3.10
N ALA A 201 13.18 -6.51 -2.96
CA ALA A 201 12.43 -5.50 -3.70
C ALA A 201 12.78 -4.04 -3.30
N ILE A 202 13.07 -3.78 -2.02
CA ILE A 202 13.55 -2.46 -1.57
C ILE A 202 14.94 -2.16 -2.12
N GLY A 203 15.87 -3.12 -1.97
CA GLY A 203 17.18 -3.02 -2.59
C GLY A 203 17.08 -2.82 -4.09
N ALA A 204 16.01 -3.34 -4.69
CA ALA A 204 15.73 -3.18 -6.09
C ALA A 204 15.40 -1.79 -6.55
N ASP A 205 14.38 -1.22 -5.95
CA ASP A 205 13.98 0.14 -6.24
C ASP A 205 15.12 1.14 -5.98
N CYS A 206 15.89 0.92 -4.90
CA CYS A 206 17.06 1.75 -4.56
C CYS A 206 18.13 1.73 -5.66
N ALA A 207 18.49 0.55 -6.17
CA ALA A 207 19.58 0.43 -7.14
C ALA A 207 19.20 1.10 -8.48
N LEU A 208 17.96 0.92 -8.95
CA LEU A 208 17.46 1.54 -10.19
C LEU A 208 17.51 3.06 -10.14
N LEU A 209 17.14 3.63 -8.98
CA LEU A 209 17.17 5.08 -8.77
C LEU A 209 18.60 5.61 -8.59
N GLN A 210 19.51 4.84 -7.96
CA GLN A 210 20.92 5.21 -7.81
C GLN A 210 21.66 5.22 -9.15
N GLU A 211 21.38 4.20 -9.97
CA GLU A 211 22.03 4.01 -11.27
C GLU A 211 21.34 4.82 -12.39
N GLN A 212 20.26 5.55 -12.03
CA GLN A 212 19.45 6.39 -12.94
C GLN A 212 18.91 5.62 -14.14
N GLU A 213 18.64 4.31 -13.95
CA GLU A 213 18.12 3.44 -15.00
C GLU A 213 16.62 3.69 -15.28
N MET A 214 15.91 4.31 -14.32
CA MET A 214 14.52 4.72 -14.47
C MET A 214 14.26 6.09 -13.88
N THR A 215 13.35 6.82 -14.50
CA THR A 215 12.68 7.95 -13.87
C THR A 215 11.75 7.50 -12.74
N GLN A 216 11.39 8.44 -11.86
CA GLN A 216 10.47 8.15 -10.76
C GLN A 216 9.08 7.72 -11.24
N ALA A 217 8.58 8.32 -12.32
CA ALA A 217 7.28 7.97 -12.90
C ALA A 217 7.30 6.56 -13.50
N GLU A 218 8.36 6.21 -14.23
CA GLU A 218 8.54 4.86 -14.79
C GLU A 218 8.61 3.82 -13.67
N LEU A 219 9.40 4.07 -12.63
CA LEU A 219 9.47 3.15 -11.49
C LEU A 219 8.16 3.09 -10.69
N ALA A 220 7.40 4.18 -10.59
CA ALA A 220 6.07 4.17 -9.96
C ALA A 220 5.04 3.32 -10.73
N LEU A 221 5.25 3.10 -12.03
CA LEU A 221 4.41 2.25 -12.88
C LEU A 221 4.94 0.83 -13.03
N ALA A 222 6.24 0.61 -12.82
CA ALA A 222 6.89 -0.68 -12.94
C ALA A 222 6.31 -1.74 -11.97
N PRO A 223 6.41 -3.04 -12.30
CA PRO A 223 6.04 -4.13 -11.40
C PRO A 223 6.61 -3.92 -10.00
N LEU A 224 5.80 -4.20 -8.97
CA LEU A 224 6.22 -4.01 -7.58
C LEU A 224 7.29 -5.04 -7.15
N TRP A 225 7.33 -6.20 -7.80
CA TRP A 225 8.24 -7.29 -7.46
C TRP A 225 9.37 -7.39 -8.49
N PRO A 226 10.63 -7.61 -8.05
CA PRO A 226 11.78 -7.65 -8.96
C PRO A 226 11.82 -8.93 -9.81
N ASP A 227 11.12 -9.98 -9.41
CA ASP A 227 11.13 -11.27 -10.08
C ASP A 227 9.81 -12.06 -9.90
N PRO A 228 9.51 -13.01 -10.81
CA PRO A 228 8.29 -13.81 -10.74
C PRO A 228 8.15 -14.69 -9.49
N ALA A 229 9.26 -15.10 -8.85
CA ALA A 229 9.20 -15.96 -7.66
C ALA A 229 8.75 -15.15 -6.43
N SER A 230 9.25 -13.92 -6.28
CA SER A 230 8.78 -12.98 -5.25
C SER A 230 7.31 -12.60 -5.47
N ALA A 231 6.91 -12.39 -6.73
CA ALA A 231 5.50 -12.19 -7.09
C ALA A 231 4.64 -13.41 -6.72
N ALA A 232 5.07 -14.63 -7.06
CA ALA A 232 4.34 -15.85 -6.71
C ALA A 232 4.27 -16.09 -5.19
N LEU A 233 5.33 -15.74 -4.46
CA LEU A 233 5.35 -15.80 -3.00
C LEU A 233 4.26 -14.91 -2.40
N GLU A 234 4.15 -13.67 -2.85
CA GLU A 234 3.06 -12.78 -2.43
C GLU A 234 1.69 -13.40 -2.69
N THR A 235 1.43 -13.90 -3.92
CA THR A 235 0.14 -14.56 -4.24
C THR A 235 -0.18 -15.66 -3.24
N ASN A 236 0.79 -16.53 -2.95
CA ASN A 236 0.57 -17.69 -2.10
C ASN A 236 0.34 -17.31 -0.64
N LEU A 237 1.12 -16.34 -0.13
CA LEU A 237 1.04 -15.93 1.27
C LEU A 237 -0.16 -14.99 1.56
N THR A 238 -0.67 -14.29 0.55
CA THR A 238 -1.81 -13.36 0.69
C THR A 238 -3.13 -13.92 0.15
N MET A 239 -3.16 -15.17 -0.34
CA MET A 239 -4.35 -15.75 -0.98
C MET A 239 -5.59 -15.76 -0.07
N SER A 240 -5.45 -16.12 1.20
CA SER A 240 -6.58 -16.10 2.16
C SER A 240 -7.02 -14.68 2.55
N LEU A 241 -6.09 -13.72 2.50
CA LEU A 241 -6.34 -12.31 2.73
C LEU A 241 -7.13 -11.71 1.56
N SER A 242 -6.90 -12.15 0.31
CA SER A 242 -7.62 -11.66 -0.88
C SER A 242 -9.15 -11.71 -0.76
N ALA A 243 -9.69 -12.82 -0.25
CA ALA A 243 -11.13 -13.02 -0.12
C ALA A 243 -11.74 -12.14 0.98
N HIS A 244 -10.99 -11.84 2.04
CA HIS A 244 -11.41 -10.89 3.06
C HIS A 244 -11.29 -9.45 2.55
N ASN A 245 -10.15 -9.11 1.93
CA ASN A 245 -9.87 -7.79 1.37
C ASN A 245 -10.92 -7.36 0.35
N MET A 246 -11.39 -8.26 -0.52
CA MET A 246 -12.49 -7.97 -1.44
C MET A 246 -13.78 -7.55 -0.73
N ARG A 247 -14.12 -8.16 0.41
CA ARG A 247 -15.34 -7.82 1.17
C ARG A 247 -15.23 -6.46 1.83
N ASP A 248 -14.04 -6.13 2.33
CA ASP A 248 -13.85 -5.01 3.24
C ASP A 248 -13.30 -3.74 2.55
N LEU A 249 -12.44 -3.88 1.53
CA LEU A 249 -11.94 -2.73 0.74
C LEU A 249 -12.81 -2.40 -0.48
N GLY A 250 -13.60 -3.36 -0.95
CA GLY A 250 -14.25 -3.27 -2.25
C GLY A 250 -13.39 -3.85 -3.39
N THR A 251 -14.08 -4.32 -4.42
CA THR A 251 -13.51 -5.06 -5.55
C THR A 251 -12.47 -4.27 -6.32
N HIS A 252 -12.71 -2.98 -6.60
CA HIS A 252 -11.86 -2.16 -7.46
C HIS A 252 -10.62 -1.63 -6.74
N VAL A 253 -10.72 -1.35 -5.43
CA VAL A 253 -9.55 -0.99 -4.61
C VAL A 253 -8.58 -2.17 -4.54
N GLU A 254 -9.11 -3.37 -4.29
CA GLU A 254 -8.33 -4.60 -4.27
C GLU A 254 -7.68 -4.87 -5.64
N LYS A 255 -8.47 -4.72 -6.70
CA LYS A 255 -7.99 -4.90 -8.07
C LYS A 255 -6.88 -3.93 -8.43
N TRP A 256 -7.00 -2.65 -8.06
CA TRP A 256 -5.94 -1.67 -8.26
C TRP A 256 -4.63 -2.10 -7.59
N LEU A 257 -4.69 -2.51 -6.31
CA LEU A 257 -3.50 -2.99 -5.59
C LEU A 257 -2.88 -4.22 -6.29
N ARG A 258 -3.70 -5.13 -6.83
CA ARG A 258 -3.22 -6.28 -7.62
C ARG A 258 -2.60 -5.89 -8.95
N GLU A 259 -3.21 -5.01 -9.72
CA GLU A 259 -2.69 -4.60 -11.03
C GLU A 259 -1.33 -3.91 -10.94
N ARG A 260 -0.97 -3.37 -9.77
CA ARG A 260 0.36 -2.81 -9.50
C ARG A 260 1.42 -3.88 -9.26
N LYS A 261 1.04 -5.10 -8.89
CA LYS A 261 1.95 -6.24 -8.77
C LYS A 261 2.77 -6.45 -10.05
N ASP A 262 2.08 -6.51 -11.18
CA ASP A 262 2.66 -6.82 -12.49
C ASP A 262 2.92 -5.55 -13.32
N GLY A 263 2.58 -4.36 -12.80
CA GLY A 263 2.78 -3.08 -13.46
C GLY A 263 1.90 -2.84 -14.69
N SER A 264 1.02 -3.78 -15.04
CA SER A 264 0.38 -3.87 -16.36
C SER A 264 -0.75 -2.86 -16.61
N LEU A 265 -1.57 -2.53 -15.60
CA LEU A 265 -2.78 -1.71 -15.79
C LEU A 265 -3.05 -0.76 -14.61
N VAL A 266 -3.76 0.34 -14.90
CA VAL A 266 -4.32 1.23 -13.87
C VAL A 266 -5.83 1.17 -13.95
N LEU A 267 -6.47 0.42 -13.06
CA LEU A 267 -7.93 0.22 -13.05
C LEU A 267 -8.46 -0.46 -14.32
N ASN A 268 -7.71 -1.41 -14.88
CA ASN A 268 -7.94 -2.03 -16.21
C ASN A 268 -7.84 -1.08 -17.38
N MET A 269 -7.31 0.11 -17.17
CA MET A 269 -7.11 1.10 -18.19
C MET A 269 -5.61 1.25 -18.46
N GLY A 270 -5.29 1.71 -19.68
CA GLY A 270 -3.97 2.25 -19.96
C GLY A 270 -3.71 3.50 -19.10
N VAL A 271 -2.44 3.83 -18.89
CA VAL A 271 -2.03 4.96 -18.03
C VAL A 271 -2.71 6.27 -18.45
N GLU A 272 -2.71 6.58 -19.74
CA GLU A 272 -3.33 7.80 -20.28
C GLU A 272 -4.84 7.85 -20.04
N GLN A 273 -5.53 6.72 -20.25
CA GLN A 273 -6.98 6.60 -20.02
C GLN A 273 -7.35 6.75 -18.54
N ALA A 274 -6.47 6.30 -17.64
CA ALA A 274 -6.69 6.40 -16.21
C ALA A 274 -6.44 7.81 -15.65
N GLN A 275 -5.71 8.67 -16.37
CA GLN A 275 -5.22 9.95 -15.84
C GLN A 275 -6.32 10.83 -15.26
N GLU A 276 -7.38 11.14 -16.03
CA GLU A 276 -8.46 12.03 -15.57
C GLU A 276 -9.08 11.49 -14.28
N ARG A 277 -9.38 10.19 -14.25
CA ARG A 277 -10.00 9.53 -13.11
C ARG A 277 -9.09 9.58 -11.89
N VAL A 278 -7.83 9.17 -12.03
CA VAL A 278 -6.88 9.11 -10.93
C VAL A 278 -6.64 10.50 -10.35
N VAL A 279 -6.42 11.51 -11.20
CA VAL A 279 -6.22 12.90 -10.76
C VAL A 279 -7.47 13.43 -10.05
N ARG A 280 -8.67 13.17 -10.57
CA ARG A 280 -9.93 13.57 -9.91
C ARG A 280 -10.11 12.89 -8.55
N ILE A 281 -9.80 11.60 -8.43
CA ILE A 281 -9.86 10.86 -7.16
C ILE A 281 -8.86 11.42 -6.14
N ALA A 282 -7.61 11.62 -6.56
CA ALA A 282 -6.56 12.15 -5.70
C ALA A 282 -6.90 13.55 -5.16
N ASN A 283 -7.64 14.32 -5.94
CA ASN A 283 -8.07 15.68 -5.61
C ASN A 283 -9.46 15.78 -4.94
N LEU A 284 -10.11 14.65 -4.60
CA LEU A 284 -11.36 14.66 -3.84
C LEU A 284 -11.19 15.43 -2.52
N SER A 285 -12.20 16.22 -2.16
CA SER A 285 -12.16 17.08 -0.97
C SER A 285 -11.96 16.25 0.31
N PRO A 286 -11.31 16.82 1.35
CA PRO A 286 -11.16 16.15 2.66
C PRO A 286 -12.49 15.62 3.23
N SER A 287 -13.58 16.33 2.96
CA SER A 287 -14.93 16.00 3.40
C SER A 287 -15.46 14.68 2.80
N PHE A 288 -15.07 14.33 1.57
CA PHE A 288 -15.35 13.01 0.97
C PHE A 288 -14.88 11.87 1.88
N TRP A 289 -13.72 12.08 2.53
CA TRP A 289 -13.01 11.09 3.33
C TRP A 289 -13.45 11.08 4.80
N GLY A 290 -13.91 12.21 5.33
CA GLY A 290 -14.10 12.40 6.77
C GLY A 290 -15.55 12.49 7.27
N ILE A 291 -16.54 12.75 6.41
CA ILE A 291 -17.91 13.07 6.88
C ILE A 291 -18.80 11.84 7.05
N ARG A 292 -18.42 10.69 6.47
CA ARG A 292 -19.23 9.46 6.49
C ARG A 292 -18.49 8.28 7.14
N PRO A 293 -19.20 7.23 7.57
CA PRO A 293 -18.56 6.00 8.04
C PRO A 293 -17.55 5.45 7.04
N ALA A 294 -16.42 4.92 7.50
CA ALA A 294 -15.35 4.46 6.61
C ALA A 294 -15.81 3.38 5.59
N ALA A 295 -16.77 2.54 5.97
CA ALA A 295 -17.38 1.55 5.06
C ALA A 295 -18.15 2.19 3.90
N ASP A 296 -18.79 3.34 4.13
CA ASP A 296 -19.48 4.10 3.09
C ASP A 296 -18.48 4.84 2.22
N THR A 297 -17.40 5.38 2.80
CA THR A 297 -16.32 6.01 2.01
C THR A 297 -15.63 4.99 1.11
N LEU A 298 -15.34 3.79 1.59
CA LEU A 298 -14.74 2.73 0.77
C LEU A 298 -15.67 2.32 -0.37
N TYR A 299 -16.98 2.23 -0.12
CA TYR A 299 -17.95 1.99 -1.19
C TYR A 299 -17.98 3.13 -2.22
N ALA A 300 -18.00 4.38 -1.76
CA ALA A 300 -17.95 5.55 -2.64
C ALA A 300 -16.63 5.63 -3.42
N LEU A 301 -15.51 5.24 -2.80
CA LEU A 301 -14.20 5.16 -3.46
C LEU A 301 -14.21 4.06 -4.52
N ASP A 302 -14.75 2.88 -4.21
CA ASP A 302 -14.94 1.79 -5.17
C ASP A 302 -15.72 2.29 -6.39
N TYR A 303 -16.84 3.00 -6.17
CA TYR A 303 -17.59 3.68 -7.23
C TYR A 303 -16.75 4.70 -7.99
N CYS A 304 -15.94 5.53 -7.32
CA CYS A 304 -15.10 6.49 -8.01
C CYS A 304 -14.11 5.81 -8.98
N LEU A 305 -13.67 4.58 -8.67
CA LEU A 305 -12.75 3.81 -9.49
C LEU A 305 -13.40 3.20 -10.76
N HIS A 306 -14.70 2.92 -10.77
CA HIS A 306 -15.38 2.25 -11.90
C HIS A 306 -16.59 2.98 -12.50
N GLY A 307 -17.15 3.94 -11.77
CA GLY A 307 -18.38 4.66 -12.13
C GLY A 307 -18.18 5.67 -13.24
N ASP A 308 -19.29 6.17 -13.78
CA ASP A 308 -19.29 7.17 -14.85
C ASP A 308 -18.78 8.54 -14.35
N LEU A 309 -17.71 9.05 -14.97
CA LEU A 309 -17.14 10.38 -14.68
C LEU A 309 -18.07 11.54 -15.06
N GLY A 310 -19.04 11.29 -15.96
CA GLY A 310 -20.07 12.22 -16.37
C GLY A 310 -21.23 12.34 -15.39
N ASN A 311 -21.30 11.46 -14.38
CA ASN A 311 -22.34 11.57 -13.35
C ASN A 311 -22.10 12.82 -12.48
N PRO A 312 -23.07 13.75 -12.35
CA PRO A 312 -22.92 14.96 -11.54
C PRO A 312 -22.70 14.67 -10.04
N ASN A 313 -23.04 13.47 -9.58
CA ASN A 313 -22.83 13.02 -8.20
C ASN A 313 -21.52 12.22 -8.02
N TRP A 314 -20.71 12.05 -9.07
CA TRP A 314 -19.43 11.35 -8.97
C TRP A 314 -18.51 12.06 -7.98
N GLY A 315 -17.93 11.32 -7.03
CA GLY A 315 -17.06 11.89 -6.00
C GLY A 315 -17.82 12.72 -4.93
N SER A 316 -19.15 12.63 -4.87
CA SER A 316 -19.94 13.36 -3.86
C SER A 316 -19.97 12.66 -2.50
N GLU A 317 -20.20 13.44 -1.45
CA GLU A 317 -20.44 12.97 -0.09
C GLU A 317 -21.80 12.28 0.08
N THR A 318 -22.74 12.57 -0.82
CA THR A 318 -24.13 12.08 -0.75
C THR A 318 -24.32 10.65 -1.23
N GLN A 319 -23.31 10.07 -1.88
CA GLN A 319 -23.38 8.69 -2.36
C GLN A 319 -23.26 7.72 -1.18
N ARG A 320 -24.38 7.09 -0.83
CA ARG A 320 -24.48 6.06 0.22
C ARG A 320 -24.61 4.67 -0.41
N ARG A 321 -24.29 3.63 0.37
CA ARG A 321 -24.64 2.25 -0.01
C ARG A 321 -26.15 2.15 -0.27
N PRO A 322 -26.59 1.42 -1.31
CA PRO A 322 -28.01 1.18 -1.59
C PRO A 322 -28.75 0.55 -0.41
#